data_AF-A0A1V0A223-F1
#
_entry.id   AF-A0A1V0A223-F1
#
_cell.length_a   1.000
_cell.length_b   1.000
_cell.length_c   1.000
_cell.angle_alpha   90.00
_cell.angle_beta   90.00
_cell.angle_gamma   90.00
#
_symmetry.space_group_name_H-M   'P 1'
#
loop_
_entity.id
_entity.type
_entity.pdbx_description
1 polymer ?
#
loop_
_entity_poly.entity_id
_entity_poly.type
_entity_poly.pdbx_seq_one_letter_code
_entity_poly.pdbx_strand_id
1 'polypeptide(L)'
;MSITYPAAPRRPERNEVGGLVFDDPYQWLEDDDGDGVAAWQRAQDDLARSYVHAWPHYDRLAARVGELVEQMDARNLVVPVRHGPDGSAPASPTGATSWCSRRPTTSPAPGGPSSTSTSCPPTAPRCA
;
A
#
# COMPACT_ATOMS: atom_id res chain seq x y z
N MET A 1 -33.36 -10.89 7.21
CA MET A 1 -32.29 -11.79 6.74
C MET A 1 -31.69 -12.46 7.97
N SER A 2 -31.55 -13.77 7.99
CA SER A 2 -30.78 -14.47 9.04
C SER A 2 -29.40 -14.78 8.47
N ILE A 3 -28.35 -14.41 9.20
CA ILE A 3 -26.95 -14.67 8.84
C ILE A 3 -26.48 -15.87 9.67
N THR A 4 -25.87 -16.85 9.01
CA THR A 4 -25.22 -17.99 9.69
C THR A 4 -23.73 -17.69 9.81
N TYR A 5 -23.23 -17.61 11.03
CA TYR A 5 -21.82 -17.31 11.29
C TYR A 5 -20.94 -18.57 11.25
N PRO A 6 -19.65 -18.45 10.85
CA PRO A 6 -18.67 -19.51 10.99
C PRO A 6 -18.54 -19.97 12.44
N ALA A 7 -18.41 -21.28 12.64
CA ALA A 7 -18.24 -21.86 13.97
C ALA A 7 -16.88 -21.45 14.58
N ALA A 8 -16.91 -20.85 15.76
CA ALA A 8 -15.74 -20.64 16.60
C ALA A 8 -15.80 -21.62 17.79
N PRO A 9 -15.03 -22.73 17.78
CA PRO A 9 -15.03 -23.66 18.90
C PRO A 9 -14.57 -22.96 20.18
N ARG A 10 -15.29 -23.19 21.27
CA ARG A 10 -14.91 -22.71 22.59
C ARG A 10 -13.84 -23.65 23.17
N ARG A 11 -12.70 -23.10 23.53
CA ARG A 11 -11.60 -23.78 24.20
C ARG A 11 -11.28 -22.98 25.47
N PRO A 12 -12.01 -23.18 26.58
CA PRO A 12 -11.82 -22.41 27.80
C PRO A 12 -10.39 -22.59 28.32
N GLU A 13 -9.63 -21.49 28.31
CA GLU A 13 -8.29 -21.41 28.85
C GLU A 13 -8.30 -20.46 30.05
N ARG A 14 -7.76 -20.89 31.19
CA ARG A 14 -7.81 -20.13 32.43
C ARG A 14 -6.62 -19.20 32.54
N ASN A 15 -6.89 -17.91 32.71
CA ASN A 15 -5.90 -16.86 32.89
C ASN A 15 -5.97 -16.23 34.28
N GLU A 16 -4.84 -15.72 34.76
CA GLU A 16 -4.74 -14.91 35.97
C GLU A 16 -3.95 -13.63 35.69
N VAL A 17 -4.56 -12.47 35.94
CA VAL A 17 -3.91 -11.16 35.76
C VAL A 17 -4.18 -10.30 36.99
N GLY A 18 -3.12 -9.90 37.69
CA GLY A 18 -3.24 -9.04 38.88
C GLY A 18 -4.11 -9.62 40.00
N GLY A 19 -4.15 -10.96 40.12
CA GLY A 19 -4.98 -11.68 41.10
C GLY A 19 -6.44 -11.89 40.67
N LEU A 20 -6.83 -11.45 39.45
CA LEU A 20 -8.13 -11.78 38.86
C LEU A 20 -8.01 -13.05 38.01
N VAL A 21 -8.85 -14.05 38.30
CA VAL A 21 -8.94 -15.31 37.56
C VAL A 21 -10.15 -15.28 36.63
N PHE A 22 -9.96 -15.59 35.35
CA PHE A 22 -11.03 -15.68 34.35
C PHE A 22 -10.71 -16.74 33.29
N ASP A 23 -11.74 -17.29 32.65
CA ASP A 23 -11.57 -18.22 31.53
C ASP A 23 -11.76 -17.46 30.21
N ASP A 24 -10.78 -17.52 29.31
CA ASP A 24 -10.86 -17.05 27.93
C ASP A 24 -11.11 -18.24 26.98
N PRO A 25 -12.34 -18.44 26.48
CA PRO A 25 -12.66 -19.54 25.59
C PRO A 25 -12.17 -19.37 24.15
N TYR A 26 -11.60 -18.21 23.80
CA TYR A 26 -11.20 -17.86 22.44
C TYR A 26 -9.73 -17.42 22.34
N GLN A 27 -8.94 -17.63 23.39
CA GLN A 27 -7.51 -17.31 23.42
C GLN A 27 -6.72 -17.93 22.25
N TRP A 28 -7.15 -19.09 21.75
CA TRP A 28 -6.56 -19.71 20.57
C TRP A 28 -6.64 -18.85 19.29
N LEU A 29 -7.52 -17.83 19.23
CA LEU A 29 -7.58 -16.88 18.12
C LEU A 29 -6.48 -15.81 18.18
N GLU A 30 -5.71 -15.73 19.27
CA GLU A 30 -4.58 -14.79 19.42
C GLU A 30 -3.30 -15.27 18.74
N ASP A 31 -3.22 -16.56 18.42
CA ASP A 31 -2.09 -17.16 17.72
C ASP A 31 -2.32 -17.13 16.21
N ASP A 32 -1.77 -16.12 15.53
CA ASP A 32 -1.93 -15.93 14.08
C ASP A 32 -1.43 -17.15 13.25
N ASP A 33 -0.46 -17.90 13.78
CA ASP A 33 0.09 -19.11 13.15
C ASP A 33 -0.61 -20.40 13.64
N GLY A 34 -1.60 -20.26 14.53
CA GLY A 34 -2.26 -21.36 15.22
C GLY A 34 -3.19 -22.19 14.35
N ASP A 35 -3.24 -23.49 14.65
CA ASP A 35 -4.10 -24.46 13.96
C ASP A 35 -5.58 -24.05 14.01
N GLY A 36 -6.10 -23.63 12.86
CA GLY A 36 -7.51 -23.30 12.64
C GLY A 36 -7.84 -21.82 12.63
N VAL A 37 -6.93 -20.91 13.02
CA VAL A 37 -7.20 -19.46 13.05
C VAL A 37 -7.36 -18.92 11.65
N ALA A 38 -6.40 -19.19 10.76
CA ALA A 38 -6.47 -18.78 9.36
C ALA A 38 -7.70 -19.34 8.64
N ALA A 39 -8.13 -20.56 8.97
CA ALA A 39 -9.34 -21.17 8.40
C ALA A 39 -10.60 -20.46 8.89
N TRP A 40 -10.67 -20.12 10.17
CA TRP A 40 -11.77 -19.38 10.75
C TRP A 40 -11.84 -17.94 10.22
N GLN A 41 -10.71 -17.23 10.16
CA GLN A 41 -10.62 -15.88 9.59
C GLN A 41 -11.10 -15.87 8.13
N ARG A 42 -10.64 -16.82 7.31
CA ARG A 42 -11.10 -16.94 5.92
C ARG A 42 -12.62 -17.14 5.83
N ALA A 43 -13.20 -17.98 6.70
CA ALA A 43 -14.64 -18.18 6.73
C ALA A 43 -15.41 -16.91 7.14
N GLN A 44 -14.86 -16.09 8.03
CA GLN A 44 -15.43 -14.78 8.39
C GLN A 44 -15.35 -13.80 7.21
N ASP A 45 -14.19 -13.72 6.56
CA ASP A 45 -13.94 -12.87 5.40
C ASP A 45 -14.86 -13.21 4.25
N ASP A 46 -15.05 -14.50 3.96
CA ASP A 46 -15.94 -14.96 2.90
C ASP A 46 -17.39 -14.58 3.19
N LEU A 47 -17.84 -14.76 4.44
CA LEU A 47 -19.18 -14.34 4.86
C LEU A 47 -19.34 -12.81 4.71
N ALA A 48 -18.40 -12.03 5.25
CA ALA A 48 -18.46 -10.57 5.21
C ALA A 48 -18.45 -10.05 3.77
N ARG A 49 -17.55 -10.59 2.94
CA ARG A 49 -17.43 -10.24 1.51
C ARG A 49 -18.72 -10.54 0.77
N SER A 50 -19.28 -11.74 0.94
CA SER A 50 -20.54 -12.12 0.29
C SER A 50 -21.69 -11.19 0.68
N TYR A 51 -21.77 -10.83 1.97
CA TYR A 51 -22.82 -9.95 2.47
C TYR A 51 -22.71 -8.52 1.92
N VAL A 52 -21.50 -7.95 1.91
CA VAL A 52 -21.26 -6.58 1.43
C VAL A 52 -21.42 -6.50 -0.09
N HIS A 53 -20.90 -7.48 -0.83
CA HIS A 53 -21.02 -7.51 -2.29
C HIS A 53 -22.48 -7.70 -2.76
N ALA A 54 -23.35 -8.23 -1.90
CA ALA A 54 -24.78 -8.34 -2.18
C ALA A 54 -25.56 -7.02 -2.01
N TRP A 55 -24.91 -5.94 -1.57
CA TRP A 55 -25.60 -4.66 -1.41
C TRP A 55 -26.05 -4.07 -2.75
N PRO A 56 -27.25 -3.46 -2.81
CA PRO A 56 -27.67 -2.71 -3.98
C PRO A 56 -26.63 -1.65 -4.33
N HIS A 57 -26.23 -1.60 -5.59
CA HIS A 57 -25.29 -0.62 -6.13
C HIS A 57 -23.83 -0.73 -5.63
N TYR A 58 -23.44 -1.85 -5.01
CA TYR A 58 -22.04 -2.08 -4.59
C TYR A 58 -21.06 -1.81 -5.74
N ASP A 59 -21.29 -2.42 -6.91
CA ASP A 59 -20.38 -2.26 -8.07
C ASP A 59 -20.25 -0.81 -8.54
N ARG A 60 -21.36 -0.05 -8.53
CA ARG A 60 -21.35 1.37 -8.91
C ARG A 60 -20.54 2.20 -7.91
N LEU A 61 -20.69 1.92 -6.62
CA LEU A 61 -19.92 2.60 -5.58
C LEU A 61 -18.43 2.25 -5.70
N ALA A 62 -18.10 0.96 -5.85
CA ALA A 62 -16.73 0.48 -5.97
C ALA A 62 -16.02 1.12 -7.19
N ALA A 63 -16.68 1.17 -8.35
CA ALA A 63 -16.16 1.83 -9.53
C ALA A 63 -15.90 3.33 -9.28
N ARG A 64 -16.85 4.03 -8.65
CA ARG A 64 -16.69 5.47 -8.38
C ARG A 64 -15.57 5.75 -7.39
N VAL A 65 -15.40 4.92 -6.37
CA VAL A 65 -14.27 5.03 -5.43
C VAL A 65 -12.95 4.80 -6.17
N GLY A 66 -12.88 3.78 -7.04
CA GLY A 66 -11.70 3.52 -7.87
C GLY A 66 -11.28 4.74 -8.71
N GLU A 67 -12.21 5.33 -9.46
CA GLU A 67 -11.96 6.56 -10.23
C GLU A 67 -11.41 7.71 -9.38
N LEU A 68 -11.94 7.90 -8.17
CA LEU A 68 -11.54 8.98 -7.27
C LEU A 68 -10.15 8.75 -6.66
N VAL A 69 -9.82 7.49 -6.34
CA VAL A 69 -8.49 7.11 -5.84
C VAL A 69 -7.42 7.35 -6.92
N GLU A 70 -7.66 6.91 -8.17
CA GLU A 70 -6.74 7.17 -9.28
C GLU A 70 -6.52 8.68 -9.49
N GLN A 71 -7.58 9.47 -9.40
CA GLN A 71 -7.50 10.93 -9.51
C GLN A 71 -6.75 11.59 -8.34
N MET A 72 -6.83 11.01 -7.14
CA MET A 72 -6.10 11.46 -5.97
C MET A 72 -4.61 11.14 -6.12
N ASP A 73 -4.27 9.91 -6.50
CA ASP A 73 -2.89 9.45 -6.69
C ASP A 73 -2.18 10.27 -7.77
N ALA A 74 -2.85 10.55 -8.89
CA ALA A 74 -2.31 11.40 -9.94
C ALA A 74 -1.99 12.83 -9.48
N ARG A 75 -2.61 13.30 -8.40
CA ARG A 75 -2.40 14.63 -7.81
C ARG A 75 -1.62 14.60 -6.50
N ASN A 76 -1.30 13.42 -5.99
CA ASN A 76 -0.59 13.24 -4.74
C ASN A 76 0.91 13.37 -4.98
N LEU A 77 1.45 14.55 -4.70
CA LEU A 77 2.88 14.79 -4.80
C LEU A 77 3.55 14.51 -3.45
N VAL A 78 4.40 13.48 -3.41
CA VAL A 78 5.29 13.23 -2.27
C VAL A 78 6.54 14.09 -2.44
N VAL A 79 6.87 14.90 -1.43
CA VAL A 79 8.08 15.72 -1.45
C VAL A 79 9.31 14.78 -1.41
N PRO A 80 10.23 14.85 -2.39
CA PRO A 80 11.49 14.12 -2.33
C PRO A 80 12.25 14.47 -1.06
N VAL A 81 12.53 13.47 -0.21
CA VAL A 81 13.41 13.63 0.95
C VAL A 81 14.83 13.23 0.51
N ARG A 82 15.79 14.14 0.70
CA ARG A 82 17.20 13.87 0.39
C ARG A 82 17.89 13.19 1.57
N HIS A 83 18.39 11.98 1.36
CA HIS A 83 19.31 11.30 2.27
C HIS A 83 20.74 11.32 1.70
N GLY A 84 21.62 12.15 2.28
CA GLY A 84 23.05 12.18 1.93
C GLY A 84 23.40 12.91 0.61
N PRO A 85 24.68 12.89 0.21
CA PRO A 85 25.19 13.64 -0.95
C PRO A 85 24.63 13.15 -2.29
N ASP A 86 24.31 11.87 -2.39
CA ASP A 86 23.77 11.24 -3.59
C ASP A 86 22.25 11.22 -3.48
N GLY A 87 21.59 12.14 -4.20
CA GLY A 87 20.16 12.45 -4.02
C GLY A 87 19.21 11.26 -4.11
N SER A 88 18.08 11.35 -3.41
CA SER A 88 16.99 10.36 -3.41
C SER A 88 15.81 10.88 -4.24
N ALA A 89 15.13 10.00 -4.98
CA ALA A 89 13.94 10.33 -5.77
C ALA A 89 12.73 9.51 -5.28
N PRO A 90 11.54 10.12 -5.08
CA PRO A 90 10.30 9.39 -4.90
C PRO A 90 9.86 8.82 -6.25
N ALA A 91 9.61 7.51 -6.29
CA ALA A 91 8.96 6.85 -7.40
C ALA A 91 7.46 6.69 -7.06
N SER A 92 6.57 7.17 -7.92
CA SER A 92 5.16 6.78 -7.85
C SER A 92 4.99 5.34 -8.36
N PRO A 93 4.12 4.51 -7.73
CA PRO A 93 3.93 3.12 -8.13
C PRO A 93 3.33 2.93 -9.53
N THR A 94 2.69 3.97 -10.10
CA THR A 94 2.10 3.96 -11.44
C THR A 94 3.10 4.16 -12.58
N GLY A 95 4.40 4.15 -12.30
CA GLY A 95 5.45 3.95 -13.32
C GLY A 95 5.71 5.13 -14.27
N ALA A 96 5.16 6.31 -14.02
CA ALA A 96 5.37 7.48 -14.87
C ALA A 96 6.13 8.57 -14.10
N THR A 97 7.44 8.41 -13.90
CA THR A 97 8.30 9.58 -13.62
C THR A 97 9.72 9.34 -14.13
N SER A 98 9.93 9.56 -15.42
CA SER A 98 11.28 9.69 -15.97
C SER A 98 11.90 11.00 -15.48
N TRP A 99 12.96 10.95 -14.68
CA TRP A 99 13.72 12.14 -14.33
C TRP A 99 14.94 12.33 -15.24
N CYS A 100 15.01 13.52 -15.83
CA CYS A 100 16.19 14.02 -16.51
C CYS A 100 17.21 14.43 -15.42
N SER A 101 18.14 13.54 -15.09
CA SER A 101 19.22 13.87 -14.16
C SER A 101 20.22 14.81 -14.85
N ARG A 102 20.12 16.11 -14.55
CA ARG A 102 21.18 17.07 -14.88
C ARG A 102 22.38 16.77 -13.99
N ARG A 103 23.34 15.98 -14.51
CA ARG A 103 24.72 16.03 -14.01
C ARG A 103 25.38 17.25 -14.66
N PRO A 104 25.80 18.29 -13.92
CA PRO A 104 26.74 19.24 -14.47
C PRO A 104 28.08 18.49 -14.65
N THR A 105 28.40 18.10 -15.87
CA THR A 105 29.75 17.67 -16.21
C THR A 105 30.64 18.90 -16.29
N THR A 106 31.22 19.30 -15.16
CA THR A 106 32.33 20.25 -15.16
C THR A 106 33.57 19.49 -15.64
N SER A 107 33.83 19.54 -16.94
CA SER A 107 35.15 19.17 -17.47
C SER A 107 36.01 20.42 -17.51
N PRO A 108 37.22 20.44 -16.91
CA PRO A 108 38.09 21.59 -17.01
C PRO A 108 38.76 21.55 -18.40
N ALA A 109 38.37 22.44 -19.30
CA ALA A 109 39.15 22.76 -20.49
C ALA A 109 39.69 24.19 -20.34
N PRO A 110 40.99 24.43 -20.61
CA PRO A 110 41.57 25.75 -20.45
C PRO A 110 41.13 26.66 -21.60
N GLY A 111 40.57 27.83 -21.25
CA GLY A 111 40.42 28.96 -22.17
C GLY A 111 39.38 28.79 -23.29
N GLY A 112 38.11 29.03 -22.97
CA GLY A 112 37.05 29.25 -23.96
C GLY A 112 35.67 29.42 -23.31
N PRO A 113 34.75 30.23 -23.88
CA PRO A 113 33.45 30.47 -23.27
C PRO A 113 32.64 29.16 -23.20
N SER A 114 32.17 28.85 -21.99
CA SER A 114 31.47 27.61 -21.67
C SER A 114 30.12 27.55 -22.39
N SER A 115 29.94 26.58 -23.29
CA SER A 115 28.62 26.23 -23.84
C SER A 115 28.08 25.01 -23.11
N THR A 116 26.95 25.17 -22.42
CA THR A 116 26.25 24.07 -21.76
C THR A 116 25.42 23.35 -22.82
N SER A 117 25.88 22.19 -23.31
CA SER A 117 25.03 21.35 -24.17
C SER A 117 24.12 20.49 -23.30
N THR A 118 22.82 20.48 -23.64
CA THR A 118 21.83 19.56 -23.06
C THR A 118 21.75 18.36 -23.99
N SER A 119 22.19 17.19 -23.56
CA SER A 119 21.93 15.94 -24.28
C SER A 119 20.88 15.11 -23.53
N CYS A 120 19.72 14.92 -24.14
CA CYS A 120 18.79 13.85 -23.77
C CYS A 120 19.15 12.58 -24.54
N PRO A 121 19.04 11.38 -23.95
CA PRO A 121 19.11 10.13 -24.69
C PRO A 121 17.93 10.03 -25.68
N PRO A 122 18.12 9.37 -26.85
CA PRO A 122 17.20 9.43 -28.00
C PRO A 122 15.84 8.74 -27.80
N THR A 123 15.55 8.19 -26.62
CA THR A 123 14.37 7.35 -26.35
C THR A 123 13.36 7.99 -25.39
N ALA A 124 13.52 9.26 -25.03
CA ALA A 124 12.50 10.00 -24.28
C ALA A 124 11.49 10.65 -25.25
N PRO A 125 10.16 10.51 -25.04
CA PRO A 125 9.20 11.31 -25.79
C PRO A 125 9.47 12.79 -25.49
N ARG A 126 9.49 13.60 -26.54
CA ARG A 126 9.75 15.04 -26.45
C ARG A 126 8.77 15.68 -25.48
N CYS A 127 9.30 16.38 -24.46
CA CYS A 127 8.49 17.26 -23.62
C CYS A 127 7.81 18.31 -24.51
N ALA A 128 6.49 18.43 -24.40
CA ALA A 128 5.73 19.58 -24.87
C ALA A 128 5.83 20.73 -23.86
#